data_AF-A0A8J4BF90-F1
#
_entry.id   AF-A0A8J4BF90-F1
#
_cell.length_a   1.000
_cell.length_b   1.000
_cell.length_c   1.000
_cell.angle_alpha   90.00
_cell.angle_beta   90.00
_cell.angle_gamma   90.00
#
_symmetry.space_group_name_H-M   'P 1'
#
loop_
_entity.id
_entity.type
_entity.pdbx_description
1 polymer ?
#
loop_
_entity_poly.entity_id
_entity_poly.type
_entity_poly.pdbx_seq_one_letter_code
_entity_poly.pdbx_strand_id
1 'polypeptide(L)'
;MLKKETLSCFMLPADFPCKQLASWITARWLFLYILCFQVFSMNSSSAIARGGFVCITSDLADSSTDFSDERLYPSLFRAALEAAPMDADGIITFGDYAEGSATGSQFRRWVTAAGFSASTITYVTDPAKVTSYNLSHYKLLYIPEGRSDTSGGMTDALNDALIGIKDQVNDFVNNRGGSLIVRAQNALSKPYFFLATPLTTASGSYSGLTFTEEMAVLCPVCKDRDKNLDDYYVANYFTGPMDWGGLRVVAHITNSCPVPYGHMQDCKATVLCNTKTEKTAEDCNDEDDNHINGQQINNNGQDCWSCGANKSHEDHGFTKCTSQRLKQLT
;
A
#
# COMPACT_ATOMS: atom_id res chain seq x y z
N MET A 1 38.74 37.86 -14.14
CA MET A 1 40.06 37.53 -13.56
C MET A 1 40.04 36.09 -13.07
N LEU A 2 40.51 35.15 -13.89
CA LEU A 2 40.64 33.74 -13.55
C LEU A 2 42.13 33.41 -13.54
N LYS A 3 42.63 32.96 -12.39
CA LYS A 3 44.04 32.55 -12.21
C LYS A 3 44.31 31.33 -13.10
N LYS A 4 45.33 31.46 -13.95
CA LYS A 4 45.85 30.39 -14.81
C LYS A 4 46.89 29.63 -13.98
N GLU A 5 46.55 28.45 -13.50
CA GLU A 5 47.53 27.56 -12.86
C GLU A 5 48.28 26.78 -13.95
N THR A 6 49.60 26.98 -13.98
CA THR A 6 50.54 26.21 -14.81
C THR A 6 50.79 24.85 -14.18
N LEU A 7 50.37 23.79 -14.88
CA LEU A 7 50.72 22.41 -14.57
C LEU A 7 52.18 22.14 -14.97
N SER A 8 53.01 21.84 -13.98
CA SER A 8 54.36 21.32 -14.17
C SER A 8 54.30 19.87 -14.66
N CYS A 9 54.80 19.61 -15.86
CA CYS A 9 54.99 18.25 -16.37
C CYS A 9 56.13 17.55 -15.60
N PHE A 10 55.78 16.50 -14.87
CA PHE A 10 56.75 15.52 -14.37
C PHE A 10 57.45 14.86 -15.57
N MET A 11 58.79 14.92 -15.58
CA MET A 11 59.62 14.20 -16.53
C MET A 11 59.48 12.69 -16.28
N LEU A 12 58.94 11.97 -17.26
CA LEU A 12 59.01 10.51 -17.34
C LEU A 12 60.25 10.10 -18.15
N PRO A 13 60.87 8.94 -17.85
CA PRO A 13 62.03 8.44 -18.58
C PRO A 13 61.71 8.12 -20.05
N ALA A 14 62.71 8.28 -20.91
CA ALA A 14 62.59 8.39 -22.37
C ALA A 14 62.10 7.12 -23.11
N ASP A 15 61.87 6.00 -22.44
CA ASP A 15 61.55 4.71 -23.07
C ASP A 15 60.17 4.16 -22.68
N PHE A 16 59.18 5.02 -22.46
CA PHE A 16 57.79 4.58 -22.23
C PHE A 16 57.01 4.48 -23.55
N PRO A 17 56.57 3.28 -23.99
CA PRO A 17 55.81 3.14 -25.23
C PRO A 17 54.44 3.80 -25.10
N CYS A 18 54.20 4.84 -25.91
CA CYS A 18 53.02 5.71 -25.92
C CYS A 18 51.66 4.98 -26.04
N LYS A 19 51.65 3.69 -26.44
CA LYS A 19 50.42 2.88 -26.53
C LYS A 19 49.88 2.40 -25.18
N GLN A 20 50.68 2.35 -24.12
CA GLN A 20 50.15 1.93 -22.80
C GLN A 20 49.51 3.08 -22.01
N LEU A 21 49.92 4.34 -22.21
CA LEU A 21 49.33 5.47 -21.47
C LEU A 21 47.86 5.71 -21.81
N ALA A 22 47.44 5.46 -23.06
CA ALA A 22 46.05 5.61 -23.48
C ALA A 22 45.12 4.58 -22.81
N SER A 23 45.61 3.38 -22.51
CA SER A 23 44.83 2.34 -21.83
C SER A 23 44.64 2.58 -20.33
N TRP A 24 45.59 3.27 -19.69
CA TRP A 24 45.50 3.59 -18.26
C TRP A 24 44.63 4.80 -17.97
N ILE A 25 44.58 5.78 -18.88
CA ILE A 25 43.73 6.96 -18.73
C ILE A 25 42.25 6.59 -18.95
N THR A 26 41.92 5.78 -19.96
CA THR A 26 40.52 5.34 -20.18
C THR A 26 39.99 4.47 -19.04
N ALA A 27 40.80 3.56 -18.48
CA ALA A 27 40.40 2.74 -17.35
C ALA A 27 40.11 3.57 -16.09
N ARG A 28 40.90 4.61 -15.81
CA ARG A 28 40.71 5.48 -14.63
C ARG A 28 39.48 6.37 -14.73
N TRP A 29 39.18 6.89 -15.92
CA TRP A 29 37.96 7.66 -16.16
C TRP A 29 36.71 6.78 -16.15
N LEU A 30 36.78 5.54 -16.65
CA LEU A 30 35.67 4.58 -16.56
C LEU A 30 35.40 4.17 -15.10
N PHE A 31 36.44 3.97 -14.29
CA PHE A 31 36.29 3.64 -12.86
C PHE A 31 35.69 4.79 -12.05
N LEU A 32 36.09 6.04 -12.32
CA LEU A 32 35.51 7.22 -11.68
C LEU A 32 34.05 7.45 -12.12
N TYR A 33 33.72 7.19 -13.38
CA TYR A 33 32.34 7.30 -13.88
C TYR A 33 31.43 6.24 -13.25
N ILE A 34 31.91 5.00 -13.09
CA ILE A 34 31.17 3.92 -12.42
C ILE A 34 30.97 4.24 -10.93
N LEU A 35 31.99 4.74 -10.23
CA LEU A 35 31.87 5.16 -8.83
C LEU A 35 30.93 6.38 -8.67
N CYS A 36 30.97 7.37 -9.55
CA CYS A 36 30.03 8.49 -9.51
C CYS A 36 28.59 8.04 -9.83
N PHE A 37 28.39 7.08 -10.74
CA PHE A 37 27.06 6.54 -11.03
C PHE A 37 26.49 5.71 -9.86
N GLN A 38 27.35 4.95 -9.16
CA GLN A 38 26.94 4.21 -7.95
C GLN A 38 26.63 5.15 -6.78
N VAL A 39 27.35 6.27 -6.64
CA VAL A 39 27.11 7.25 -5.56
C VAL A 39 25.92 8.16 -5.86
N PHE A 40 25.64 8.51 -7.12
CA PHE A 40 24.45 9.29 -7.48
C PHE A 40 23.15 8.46 -7.47
N SER A 41 23.24 7.14 -7.67
CA SER A 41 22.06 6.26 -7.59
C SER A 41 21.66 5.90 -6.15
N MET A 42 22.42 6.32 -5.13
CA MET A 42 22.13 6.03 -3.72
C MET A 42 21.67 7.24 -2.89
N ASN A 43 21.63 8.45 -3.46
CA ASN A 43 21.27 9.67 -2.71
C ASN A 43 19.91 10.27 -3.09
N SER A 44 19.10 9.57 -3.89
CA SER A 44 17.67 9.90 -4.07
C SER A 44 16.76 9.07 -3.16
N SER A 45 17.31 8.51 -2.08
CA SER A 45 16.51 8.06 -0.94
C SER A 45 16.16 9.29 -0.12
N SER A 46 15.23 10.12 -0.63
CA SER A 46 14.36 10.92 0.24
C SER A 46 13.98 10.01 1.37
N ALA A 47 14.34 10.36 2.62
CA ALA A 47 14.10 9.51 3.79
C ALA A 47 12.72 8.87 3.64
N ILE A 48 12.69 7.59 3.25
CA ILE A 48 11.44 6.93 2.92
C ILE A 48 10.73 6.94 4.25
N ALA A 49 9.70 7.77 4.34
CA ALA A 49 8.85 7.82 5.50
C ALA A 49 8.50 6.37 5.80
N ARG A 50 8.89 5.87 6.97
CA ARG A 50 8.57 4.50 7.40
C ARG A 50 7.10 4.28 7.07
N GLY A 51 6.77 3.34 6.19
CA GLY A 51 5.37 3.21 5.81
C GLY A 51 5.14 2.16 4.75
N GLY A 52 4.51 1.07 5.17
CA GLY A 52 3.74 0.19 4.29
C GLY A 52 2.52 0.92 3.73
N PHE A 53 1.56 0.17 3.22
CA PHE A 53 0.38 0.73 2.58
C PHE A 53 -0.86 -0.07 2.94
N VAL A 54 -2.03 0.54 2.78
CA VAL A 54 -3.31 -0.17 2.77
C VAL A 54 -3.77 -0.27 1.33
N CYS A 55 -4.20 -1.45 0.90
CA CYS A 55 -4.87 -1.68 -0.37
C CYS A 55 -6.07 -2.61 -0.16
N ILE A 56 -7.25 -2.18 -0.61
CA ILE A 56 -8.52 -2.90 -0.44
C ILE A 56 -9.16 -3.03 -1.81
N THR A 57 -9.52 -4.26 -2.19
CA THR A 57 -10.12 -4.58 -3.49
C THR A 57 -11.55 -5.12 -3.31
N SER A 58 -12.41 -4.91 -4.31
CA SER A 58 -13.73 -5.54 -4.45
C SER A 58 -13.70 -6.80 -5.34
N ASP A 59 -12.51 -7.32 -5.56
CA ASP A 59 -12.20 -8.43 -6.44
C ASP A 59 -12.36 -9.80 -5.72
N LEU A 60 -12.92 -10.80 -6.42
CA LEU A 60 -13.25 -12.15 -5.92
C LEU A 60 -12.21 -13.19 -6.39
N ALA A 61 -11.90 -14.28 -5.66
CA ALA A 61 -10.97 -15.34 -6.15
C ALA A 61 -11.68 -16.42 -6.97
N ASP A 62 -12.87 -16.16 -7.50
CA ASP A 62 -13.78 -17.20 -7.93
C ASP A 62 -13.38 -17.94 -9.22
N SER A 63 -12.25 -17.60 -9.84
CA SER A 63 -11.68 -18.48 -10.85
C SER A 63 -10.15 -18.58 -10.84
N SER A 64 -9.66 -19.83 -10.79
CA SER A 64 -8.25 -20.18 -10.98
C SER A 64 -7.69 -19.86 -12.37
N THR A 65 -8.50 -19.25 -13.23
CA THR A 65 -8.18 -18.94 -14.64
C THR A 65 -7.94 -17.47 -14.90
N ASP A 66 -8.02 -16.61 -13.89
CA ASP A 66 -7.97 -15.17 -14.12
C ASP A 66 -6.55 -14.60 -14.10
N PHE A 67 -6.24 -13.88 -15.18
CA PHE A 67 -4.91 -13.32 -15.47
C PHE A 67 -4.64 -11.97 -14.78
N SER A 68 -5.68 -11.33 -14.23
CA SER A 68 -5.66 -10.09 -13.42
C SER A 68 -4.84 -10.26 -12.15
N ASP A 69 -5.07 -11.40 -11.53
CA ASP A 69 -4.49 -11.85 -10.28
C ASP A 69 -2.99 -12.09 -10.37
N GLU A 70 -2.46 -12.39 -11.55
CA GLU A 70 -1.05 -12.75 -11.72
C GLU A 70 -0.10 -11.54 -11.76
N ARG A 71 -0.64 -10.31 -11.77
CA ARG A 71 0.18 -9.09 -11.80
C ARG A 71 -0.05 -8.17 -10.62
N LEU A 72 -1.31 -7.82 -10.34
CA LEU A 72 -1.63 -6.86 -9.28
C LEU A 72 -1.15 -7.39 -7.93
N TYR A 73 -1.66 -8.55 -7.52
CA TYR A 73 -1.34 -9.12 -6.22
C TYR A 73 0.17 -9.38 -6.07
N PRO A 74 0.87 -10.08 -6.99
CA PRO A 74 2.32 -10.23 -6.89
C PRO A 74 3.09 -8.92 -6.76
N SER A 75 2.65 -7.86 -7.44
CA SER A 75 3.26 -6.52 -7.31
C SER A 75 3.01 -5.91 -5.94
N LEU A 76 1.78 -5.99 -5.42
CA LEU A 76 1.44 -5.52 -4.07
C LEU A 76 2.20 -6.32 -2.99
N PHE A 77 2.24 -7.65 -3.11
CA PHE A 77 2.99 -8.52 -2.20
C PHE A 77 4.48 -8.17 -2.21
N ARG A 78 5.06 -7.95 -3.38
CA ARG A 78 6.46 -7.52 -3.50
C ARG A 78 6.67 -6.16 -2.84
N ALA A 79 5.86 -5.16 -3.18
CA ALA A 79 5.95 -3.83 -2.59
C ALA A 79 5.84 -3.88 -1.06
N ALA A 80 4.92 -4.68 -0.52
CA ALA A 80 4.73 -4.83 0.93
C ALA A 80 5.96 -5.45 1.60
N LEU A 81 6.52 -6.50 1.01
CA LEU A 81 7.63 -7.25 1.60
C LEU A 81 8.99 -6.54 1.45
N GLU A 82 9.15 -5.72 0.41
CA GLU A 82 10.34 -4.89 0.19
C GLU A 82 10.34 -3.59 1.00
N ALA A 83 9.16 -2.97 1.23
CA ALA A 83 9.05 -1.67 1.93
C ALA A 83 9.02 -1.76 3.47
N ALA A 84 8.84 -2.96 4.02
CA ALA A 84 8.57 -3.15 5.44
C ALA A 84 9.78 -2.93 6.37
N PRO A 85 9.55 -2.74 7.68
CA PRO A 85 10.60 -2.56 8.68
C PRO A 85 11.62 -3.71 8.68
N MET A 86 12.90 -3.38 8.87
CA MET A 86 13.99 -4.37 8.84
C MET A 86 13.90 -5.44 9.96
N ASP A 87 13.14 -5.16 11.03
CA ASP A 87 12.95 -6.04 12.19
C ASP A 87 11.74 -6.98 12.07
N ALA A 88 10.96 -6.88 10.99
CA ALA A 88 9.84 -7.76 10.70
C ALA A 88 10.19 -8.69 9.53
N ASP A 89 9.72 -9.93 9.58
CA ASP A 89 9.82 -10.89 8.48
C ASP A 89 8.58 -11.79 8.53
N GLY A 90 7.83 -11.85 7.43
CA GLY A 90 6.61 -12.64 7.41
C GLY A 90 5.41 -11.98 6.78
N ILE A 91 4.46 -12.84 6.44
CA ILE A 91 3.09 -12.49 6.09
C ILE A 91 2.19 -13.19 7.10
N ILE A 92 1.23 -12.48 7.67
CA ILE A 92 0.16 -13.08 8.47
C ILE A 92 -1.15 -12.96 7.69
N THR A 93 -1.96 -14.01 7.73
CA THR A 93 -3.28 -14.00 7.10
C THR A 93 -4.32 -14.72 7.94
N PHE A 94 -5.58 -14.28 7.81
CA PHE A 94 -6.72 -14.77 8.56
C PHE A 94 -7.76 -15.39 7.63
N GLY A 95 -7.99 -16.69 7.72
CA GLY A 95 -8.94 -17.39 6.84
C GLY A 95 -9.08 -18.85 7.24
N ASP A 96 -10.10 -19.53 6.72
CA ASP A 96 -10.33 -20.95 7.00
C ASP A 96 -9.22 -21.83 6.42
N TYR A 97 -8.67 -21.46 5.25
CA TYR A 97 -7.54 -22.11 4.58
C TYR A 97 -7.54 -23.64 4.62
N ALA A 98 -8.71 -24.27 4.46
CA ALA A 98 -8.83 -25.72 4.36
C ALA A 98 -7.82 -26.29 3.34
N GLU A 99 -7.31 -27.49 3.59
CA GLU A 99 -6.33 -28.12 2.71
C GLU A 99 -6.86 -28.17 1.27
N GLY A 100 -6.04 -27.72 0.31
CA GLY A 100 -6.45 -27.63 -1.10
C GLY A 100 -7.40 -26.49 -1.45
N SER A 101 -7.75 -25.60 -0.53
CA SER A 101 -8.61 -24.44 -0.81
C SER A 101 -8.08 -23.55 -1.94
N ALA A 102 -9.01 -22.98 -2.71
CA ALA A 102 -8.72 -22.06 -3.80
C ALA A 102 -7.96 -20.83 -3.28
N THR A 103 -8.46 -20.20 -2.22
CA THR A 103 -7.81 -19.05 -1.57
C THR A 103 -6.38 -19.36 -1.15
N GLY A 104 -6.17 -20.48 -0.45
CA GLY A 104 -4.84 -20.86 0.01
C GLY A 104 -3.87 -21.12 -1.14
N SER A 105 -4.36 -21.75 -2.22
CA SER A 105 -3.55 -22.07 -3.40
C SER A 105 -3.17 -20.82 -4.20
N GLN A 106 -4.13 -19.93 -4.47
CA GLN A 106 -3.90 -18.66 -5.17
C GLN A 106 -2.98 -17.75 -4.37
N PHE A 107 -3.21 -17.63 -3.06
CA PHE A 107 -2.37 -16.81 -2.20
C PHE A 107 -0.90 -17.27 -2.20
N ARG A 108 -0.62 -18.58 -2.13
CA ARG A 108 0.75 -19.10 -2.25
C ARG A 108 1.36 -18.81 -3.63
N ARG A 109 0.58 -18.90 -4.70
CA ARG A 109 1.04 -18.54 -6.05
C ARG A 109 1.44 -17.08 -6.14
N TRP A 110 0.65 -16.15 -5.58
CA TRP A 110 1.00 -14.73 -5.60
C TRP A 110 2.25 -14.40 -4.80
N VAL A 111 2.40 -14.97 -3.60
CA VAL A 111 3.61 -14.81 -2.79
C VAL A 111 4.85 -15.35 -3.51
N THR A 112 4.70 -16.51 -4.17
CA THR A 112 5.79 -17.10 -4.98
C THR A 112 6.11 -16.23 -6.19
N ALA A 113 5.11 -15.74 -6.91
CA ALA A 113 5.29 -14.84 -8.06
C ALA A 113 5.89 -13.49 -7.67
N ALA A 114 5.63 -13.01 -6.44
CA ALA A 114 6.29 -11.85 -5.87
C ALA A 114 7.79 -12.08 -5.61
N GLY A 115 8.26 -13.34 -5.61
CA GLY A 115 9.66 -13.72 -5.39
C GLY A 115 9.95 -14.21 -3.96
N PHE A 116 8.92 -14.53 -3.18
CA PHE A 116 9.05 -14.92 -1.78
C PHE A 116 8.61 -16.37 -1.55
N SER A 117 9.13 -16.99 -0.50
CA SER A 117 8.76 -18.37 -0.14
C SER A 117 7.37 -18.41 0.49
N ALA A 118 6.55 -19.41 0.13
CA ALA A 118 5.29 -19.68 0.82
C ALA A 118 5.48 -20.00 2.31
N SER A 119 6.68 -20.42 2.74
CA SER A 119 7.00 -20.65 4.16
C SER A 119 7.01 -19.37 5.01
N THR A 120 7.05 -18.19 4.37
CA THR A 120 6.96 -16.88 5.03
C THR A 120 5.53 -16.58 5.50
N ILE A 121 4.54 -17.39 5.10
CA ILE A 121 3.13 -17.22 5.42
C ILE A 121 2.80 -17.91 6.75
N THR A 122 2.24 -17.14 7.68
CA THR A 122 1.56 -17.63 8.88
C THR A 122 0.06 -17.60 8.68
N TYR A 123 -0.56 -18.77 8.70
CA TYR A 123 -2.00 -18.94 8.56
C TYR A 123 -2.69 -18.94 9.92
N VAL A 124 -3.64 -18.03 10.12
CA VAL A 124 -4.50 -17.98 11.30
C VAL A 124 -5.89 -18.49 10.93
N THR A 125 -6.17 -19.72 11.34
CA THR A 125 -7.44 -20.42 11.07
C THR A 125 -8.35 -20.50 12.30
N ASP A 126 -7.82 -20.18 13.48
CA ASP A 126 -8.53 -20.26 14.75
C ASP A 126 -8.80 -18.84 15.30
N PRO A 127 -10.08 -18.39 15.37
CA PRO A 127 -10.45 -17.10 15.95
C PRO A 127 -9.87 -16.85 17.33
N ALA A 128 -9.76 -17.87 18.17
CA ALA A 128 -9.26 -17.72 19.54
C ALA A 128 -7.76 -17.35 19.59
N LYS A 129 -7.01 -17.59 18.51
CA LYS A 129 -5.58 -17.30 18.43
C LYS A 129 -5.26 -15.91 17.90
N VAL A 130 -6.23 -15.20 17.33
CA VAL A 130 -6.00 -13.89 16.69
C VAL A 130 -5.28 -12.91 17.62
N THR A 131 -5.69 -12.84 18.88
CA THR A 131 -5.11 -11.95 19.91
C THR A 131 -3.72 -12.38 20.39
N SER A 132 -3.30 -13.61 20.10
CA SER A 132 -1.99 -14.15 20.54
C SER A 132 -0.84 -13.77 19.61
N TYR A 133 -1.14 -13.33 18.38
CA TYR A 133 -0.12 -12.94 17.41
C TYR A 133 0.35 -11.51 17.65
N ASN A 134 1.65 -11.34 17.80
CA ASN A 134 2.26 -10.01 17.79
C ASN A 134 2.46 -9.56 16.34
N LEU A 135 1.61 -8.64 15.87
CA LEU A 135 1.66 -8.12 14.49
C LEU A 135 3.01 -7.46 14.14
N SER A 136 3.80 -7.05 15.14
CA SER A 136 5.12 -6.44 14.94
C SER A 136 6.14 -7.34 14.25
N HIS A 137 5.92 -8.67 14.24
CA HIS A 137 6.81 -9.60 13.56
C HIS A 137 6.58 -9.69 12.05
N TYR A 138 5.45 -9.18 11.55
CA TYR A 138 5.05 -9.36 10.15
C TYR A 138 5.28 -8.08 9.35
N LYS A 139 5.50 -8.25 8.06
CA LYS A 139 5.60 -7.15 7.08
C LYS A 139 4.26 -6.84 6.45
N LEU A 140 3.44 -7.88 6.30
CA LEU A 140 2.17 -7.82 5.61
C LEU A 140 1.10 -8.55 6.40
N LEU A 141 -0.02 -7.86 6.55
CA LEU A 141 -1.30 -8.43 6.93
C LEU A 141 -2.16 -8.62 5.68
N TYR A 142 -2.50 -9.86 5.35
CA TYR A 142 -3.37 -10.19 4.22
C TYR A 142 -4.74 -10.73 4.69
N ILE A 143 -5.81 -10.08 4.25
CA ILE A 143 -7.20 -10.48 4.52
C ILE A 143 -7.82 -11.03 3.22
N PRO A 144 -8.06 -12.35 3.13
CA PRO A 144 -8.71 -12.95 1.97
C PRO A 144 -10.18 -12.57 1.93
N GLU A 145 -10.83 -12.90 0.81
CA GLU A 145 -12.27 -12.68 0.64
C GLU A 145 -13.13 -13.53 1.59
N GLY A 146 -14.43 -13.26 1.66
CA GLY A 146 -15.38 -14.01 2.49
C GLY A 146 -15.51 -15.49 2.09
N ARG A 147 -15.63 -16.39 3.07
CA ARG A 147 -15.74 -17.86 2.86
C ARG A 147 -16.97 -18.28 2.05
N SER A 148 -18.05 -17.51 2.05
CA SER A 148 -19.22 -17.86 1.24
C SER A 148 -18.97 -17.62 -0.26
N ASP A 149 -18.00 -16.77 -0.59
CA ASP A 149 -17.61 -16.47 -1.97
C ASP A 149 -16.52 -17.44 -2.48
N THR A 150 -15.74 -18.04 -1.56
CA THR A 150 -14.64 -18.94 -1.92
C THR A 150 -14.31 -20.00 -0.87
N SER A 151 -13.72 -21.11 -1.31
CA SER A 151 -13.11 -22.06 -0.38
C SER A 151 -11.86 -21.47 0.29
N GLY A 152 -11.76 -21.61 1.61
CA GLY A 152 -10.62 -21.16 2.41
C GLY A 152 -10.60 -19.67 2.80
N GLY A 153 -11.65 -18.92 2.47
CA GLY A 153 -11.77 -17.49 2.78
C GLY A 153 -12.01 -17.16 4.27
N MET A 154 -12.23 -15.87 4.54
CA MET A 154 -12.53 -15.29 5.85
C MET A 154 -13.90 -15.74 6.37
N THR A 155 -13.99 -16.14 7.64
CA THR A 155 -15.27 -16.46 8.31
C THR A 155 -15.73 -15.28 9.17
N ASP A 156 -17.03 -15.21 9.49
CA ASP A 156 -17.54 -14.21 10.45
C ASP A 156 -16.81 -14.28 11.79
N ALA A 157 -16.51 -15.48 12.29
CA ALA A 157 -15.81 -15.65 13.57
C ALA A 157 -14.37 -15.13 13.54
N LEU A 158 -13.63 -15.37 12.45
CA LEU A 158 -12.28 -14.81 12.27
C LEU A 158 -12.34 -13.29 12.09
N ASN A 159 -13.32 -12.78 11.35
CA ASN A 159 -13.51 -11.34 11.15
C ASN A 159 -13.87 -10.64 12.46
N ASP A 160 -14.76 -11.20 13.27
CA ASP A 160 -15.09 -10.69 14.62
C ASP A 160 -13.85 -10.66 15.54
N ALA A 161 -13.02 -11.71 15.49
CA ALA A 161 -11.77 -11.73 16.24
C ALA A 161 -10.76 -10.68 15.74
N LEU A 162 -10.68 -10.45 14.42
CA LEU A 162 -9.85 -9.40 13.82
C LEU A 162 -10.35 -7.99 14.19
N ILE A 163 -11.67 -7.77 14.21
CA ILE A 163 -12.30 -6.54 14.70
C ILE A 163 -11.91 -6.31 16.17
N GLY A 164 -11.85 -7.37 16.98
CA GLY A 164 -11.40 -7.32 18.38
C GLY A 164 -9.96 -6.83 18.57
N ILE A 165 -9.12 -6.88 17.53
CA ILE A 165 -7.74 -6.34 17.54
C ILE A 165 -7.56 -5.13 16.61
N LYS A 166 -8.65 -4.43 16.24
CA LYS A 166 -8.65 -3.24 15.37
C LYS A 166 -7.57 -2.21 15.72
N ASP A 167 -7.34 -1.94 17.00
CA ASP A 167 -6.31 -0.99 17.42
C ASP A 167 -4.89 -1.47 17.11
N GLN A 168 -4.63 -2.78 17.17
CA GLN A 168 -3.34 -3.35 16.78
C GLN A 168 -3.15 -3.31 15.26
N VAL A 169 -4.21 -3.56 14.48
CA VAL A 169 -4.18 -3.40 13.01
C VAL A 169 -3.87 -1.94 12.64
N ASN A 170 -4.51 -0.99 13.33
CA ASN A 170 -4.26 0.44 13.14
C ASN A 170 -2.81 0.83 13.49
N ASP A 171 -2.26 0.33 14.60
CA ASP A 171 -0.87 0.59 15.00
C ASP A 171 0.14 -0.03 14.02
N PHE A 172 -0.14 -1.26 13.59
CA PHE A 172 0.65 -2.00 12.61
C PHE A 172 0.84 -1.21 11.29
N VAL A 173 -0.26 -0.70 10.74
CA VAL A 173 -0.19 0.08 9.49
C VAL A 173 0.47 1.45 9.72
N ASN A 174 -0.03 2.21 10.71
CA ASN A 174 0.26 3.65 10.78
C ASN A 174 1.53 4.00 11.55
N ASN A 175 1.93 3.17 12.51
CA ASN A 175 3.08 3.47 13.39
C ASN A 175 4.26 2.53 13.14
N ARG A 176 3.98 1.26 12.84
CA ARG A 176 5.03 0.28 12.50
C ARG A 176 5.41 0.32 11.03
N GLY A 177 4.53 0.78 10.14
CA GLY A 177 4.77 0.80 8.70
C GLY A 177 4.62 -0.59 8.07
N GLY A 178 3.76 -1.44 8.62
CA GLY A 178 3.32 -2.66 7.97
C GLY A 178 2.32 -2.37 6.84
N SER A 179 2.20 -3.29 5.88
CA SER A 179 1.21 -3.19 4.81
C SER A 179 -0.02 -4.06 5.11
N LEU A 180 -1.20 -3.59 4.69
CA LEU A 180 -2.47 -4.29 4.77
C LEU A 180 -3.03 -4.47 3.35
N ILE A 181 -3.26 -5.70 2.93
CA ILE A 181 -3.94 -6.03 1.68
C ILE A 181 -5.24 -6.77 2.03
N VAL A 182 -6.37 -6.29 1.52
CA VAL A 182 -7.70 -6.82 1.81
C VAL A 182 -8.43 -7.09 0.51
N ARG A 183 -9.05 -8.27 0.39
CA ARG A 183 -9.94 -8.61 -0.74
C ARG A 183 -11.42 -8.45 -0.36
N ALA A 184 -12.31 -8.67 -1.32
CA ALA A 184 -13.74 -8.44 -1.16
C ALA A 184 -14.34 -9.16 0.06
N GLN A 185 -15.07 -8.45 0.92
CA GLN A 185 -15.67 -9.00 2.15
C GLN A 185 -17.20 -9.18 2.04
N ASN A 186 -17.75 -9.30 0.83
CA ASN A 186 -19.20 -9.20 0.56
C ASN A 186 -20.07 -10.18 1.35
N ALA A 187 -19.56 -11.38 1.59
CA ALA A 187 -20.29 -12.42 2.32
C ALA A 187 -20.27 -12.28 3.85
N LEU A 188 -19.56 -11.31 4.42
CA LEU A 188 -19.43 -11.17 5.88
C LEU A 188 -20.53 -10.28 6.47
N SER A 189 -20.90 -10.58 7.72
CA SER A 189 -21.88 -9.80 8.48
C SER A 189 -21.37 -8.40 8.87
N LYS A 190 -20.06 -8.22 9.02
CA LYS A 190 -19.39 -6.96 9.39
C LYS A 190 -18.17 -6.67 8.50
N PRO A 191 -18.38 -6.46 7.20
CA PRO A 191 -17.29 -6.31 6.24
C PRO A 191 -16.44 -5.07 6.57
N TYR A 192 -15.12 -5.23 6.60
CA TYR A 192 -14.16 -4.14 6.83
C TYR A 192 -14.22 -3.44 8.21
N PHE A 193 -14.94 -3.98 9.19
CA PHE A 193 -15.08 -3.35 10.52
C PHE A 193 -13.78 -3.31 11.34
N PHE A 194 -12.75 -4.04 10.92
CA PHE A 194 -11.41 -3.99 11.51
C PHE A 194 -10.60 -2.74 11.10
N LEU A 195 -11.09 -1.95 10.14
CA LEU A 195 -10.52 -0.65 9.78
C LEU A 195 -10.95 0.42 10.79
N ALA A 196 -10.16 1.50 10.91
CA ALA A 196 -10.50 2.68 11.71
C ALA A 196 -11.93 3.18 11.42
N THR A 197 -12.25 3.35 10.14
CA THR A 197 -13.60 3.67 9.66
C THR A 197 -14.02 2.55 8.70
N PRO A 198 -15.11 1.80 9.00
CA PRO A 198 -15.55 0.71 8.13
C PRO A 198 -15.94 1.22 6.73
N LEU A 199 -15.52 0.50 5.70
CA LEU A 199 -15.96 0.77 4.33
C LEU A 199 -17.36 0.19 4.11
N THR A 200 -18.16 0.87 3.29
CA THR A 200 -19.43 0.36 2.81
C THR A 200 -19.34 0.01 1.33
N THR A 201 -20.15 -0.95 0.89
CA THR A 201 -20.13 -1.46 -0.48
C THR A 201 -21.53 -1.65 -1.01
N ALA A 202 -21.71 -1.45 -2.31
CA ALA A 202 -22.88 -1.88 -3.04
C ALA A 202 -22.52 -3.04 -3.97
N SER A 203 -23.29 -4.12 -3.88
CA SER A 203 -23.13 -5.30 -4.73
C SER A 203 -23.53 -5.01 -6.18
N GLY A 204 -22.93 -5.75 -7.11
CA GLY A 204 -23.31 -5.79 -8.50
C GLY A 204 -22.34 -6.64 -9.31
N SER A 205 -22.49 -6.65 -10.63
CA SER A 205 -21.57 -7.36 -11.51
C SER A 205 -21.15 -6.38 -12.59
N TYR A 206 -19.89 -5.96 -12.58
CA TYR A 206 -19.40 -4.91 -13.46
C TYR A 206 -18.15 -5.36 -14.20
N SER A 207 -18.08 -5.03 -15.47
CA SER A 207 -16.89 -5.18 -16.30
C SER A 207 -16.40 -3.81 -16.76
N GLY A 208 -15.13 -3.72 -17.18
CA GLY A 208 -14.53 -2.48 -17.62
C GLY A 208 -14.01 -1.68 -16.43
N LEU A 209 -12.79 -1.93 -15.99
CA LEU A 209 -12.11 -1.08 -15.00
C LEU A 209 -11.23 -0.01 -15.63
N THR A 210 -11.24 1.17 -15.02
CA THR A 210 -10.28 2.24 -15.31
C THR A 210 -9.37 2.43 -14.11
N PHE A 211 -8.06 2.43 -14.36
CA PHE A 211 -7.02 2.65 -13.36
C PHE A 211 -6.56 4.11 -13.37
N THR A 212 -6.27 4.65 -12.18
CA THR A 212 -5.70 5.99 -12.02
C THR A 212 -4.17 5.93 -12.09
N GLU A 213 -3.49 7.09 -12.11
CA GLU A 213 -2.03 7.16 -12.15
C GLU A 213 -1.38 6.56 -10.88
N GLU A 214 -2.10 6.62 -9.75
CA GLU A 214 -1.71 6.11 -8.45
C GLU A 214 -1.58 4.58 -8.45
N MET A 215 -2.34 3.86 -9.29
CA MET A 215 -2.16 2.41 -9.46
C MET A 215 -0.75 2.08 -9.95
N ALA A 216 -0.18 2.92 -10.84
CA ALA A 216 1.16 2.68 -11.38
C ALA A 216 2.28 2.84 -10.33
N VAL A 217 2.01 3.52 -9.21
CA VAL A 217 2.95 3.63 -8.09
C VAL A 217 3.05 2.30 -7.33
N LEU A 218 1.93 1.60 -7.18
CA LEU A 218 1.82 0.36 -6.41
C LEU A 218 2.05 -0.88 -7.26
N CYS A 219 1.62 -0.83 -8.51
CA CYS A 219 1.81 -1.85 -9.50
C CYS A 219 2.26 -1.20 -10.82
N PRO A 220 3.57 -0.96 -11.01
CA PRO A 220 4.09 -0.37 -12.25
C PRO A 220 3.71 -1.18 -13.50
N VAL A 221 3.61 -2.50 -13.38
CA VAL A 221 3.19 -3.41 -14.47
C VAL A 221 1.69 -3.34 -14.78
N CYS A 222 0.91 -2.65 -13.94
CA CYS A 222 -0.52 -2.42 -14.10
C CYS A 222 -0.85 -1.12 -14.86
N LYS A 223 0.15 -0.29 -15.14
CA LYS A 223 -0.02 1.05 -15.72
C LYS A 223 -0.70 1.03 -17.10
N ASP A 224 -0.38 0.04 -17.92
CA ASP A 224 -0.76 0.01 -19.34
C ASP A 224 -2.17 -0.55 -19.56
N ARG A 225 -3.17 -0.10 -18.77
CA ARG A 225 -4.60 -0.48 -18.82
C ARG A 225 -4.81 -1.86 -19.42
N ASP A 226 -4.08 -2.83 -18.88
CA ASP A 226 -3.92 -4.07 -19.60
C ASP A 226 -5.26 -4.80 -19.47
N LYS A 227 -5.73 -5.40 -20.55
CA LYS A 227 -6.97 -6.20 -20.59
C LYS A 227 -6.99 -7.31 -19.53
N ASN A 228 -5.82 -7.57 -18.96
CA ASN A 228 -5.57 -8.55 -17.95
C ASN A 228 -6.05 -8.11 -16.58
N LEU A 229 -6.07 -6.82 -16.20
CA LEU A 229 -6.63 -6.37 -14.90
C LEU A 229 -8.11 -6.00 -14.96
N ASP A 230 -8.63 -5.90 -16.19
CA ASP A 230 -10.05 -5.74 -16.47
C ASP A 230 -10.73 -7.11 -16.37
N ASP A 231 -10.65 -7.70 -15.17
CA ASP A 231 -11.24 -8.99 -14.95
C ASP A 231 -12.76 -8.93 -15.12
N TYR A 232 -13.29 -10.03 -15.60
CA TYR A 232 -14.69 -10.22 -15.86
C TYR A 232 -15.41 -10.34 -14.50
N TYR A 233 -15.97 -9.21 -14.04
CA TYR A 233 -16.83 -9.07 -12.85
C TYR A 233 -16.14 -8.72 -11.53
N VAL A 234 -16.03 -7.42 -11.24
CA VAL A 234 -16.00 -6.97 -9.83
C VAL A 234 -17.39 -7.15 -9.22
N ALA A 235 -17.45 -7.76 -8.04
CA ALA A 235 -18.71 -8.11 -7.36
C ALA A 235 -19.36 -6.95 -6.60
N ASN A 236 -18.61 -5.88 -6.38
CA ASN A 236 -19.08 -4.71 -5.67
C ASN A 236 -18.23 -3.48 -6.01
N TYR A 237 -18.73 -2.33 -5.62
CA TYR A 237 -17.96 -1.10 -5.54
C TYR A 237 -18.14 -0.47 -4.15
N PHE A 238 -17.17 0.33 -3.74
CA PHE A 238 -17.22 1.05 -2.47
C PHE A 238 -18.17 2.24 -2.59
N THR A 239 -19.01 2.42 -1.57
CA THR A 239 -19.98 3.52 -1.48
C THR A 239 -19.65 4.52 -0.38
N GLY A 240 -18.66 4.23 0.47
CA GLY A 240 -18.27 5.12 1.55
C GLY A 240 -17.25 4.50 2.49
N PRO A 241 -16.87 5.22 3.57
CA PRO A 241 -17.40 6.51 4.04
C PRO A 241 -16.90 7.69 3.17
N MET A 242 -17.25 8.94 3.52
CA MET A 242 -16.74 10.09 2.76
C MET A 242 -15.21 10.10 2.80
N ASP A 243 -14.59 10.59 1.73
CA ASP A 243 -13.13 10.55 1.53
C ASP A 243 -12.50 9.15 1.63
N TRP A 244 -13.30 8.08 1.54
CA TRP A 244 -12.87 6.68 1.56
C TRP A 244 -12.07 6.31 2.82
N GLY A 245 -12.32 6.99 3.94
CA GLY A 245 -11.54 6.82 5.18
C GLY A 245 -10.07 7.18 5.01
N GLY A 246 -9.78 8.15 4.13
CA GLY A 246 -8.42 8.56 3.79
C GLY A 246 -7.73 7.67 2.76
N LEU A 247 -8.40 6.68 2.18
CA LEU A 247 -7.86 5.90 1.06
C LEU A 247 -8.04 6.65 -0.27
N ARG A 248 -7.28 6.24 -1.30
CA ARG A 248 -7.39 6.82 -2.64
C ARG A 248 -7.97 5.81 -3.62
N VAL A 249 -8.86 6.26 -4.48
CA VAL A 249 -9.31 5.47 -5.62
C VAL A 249 -8.14 5.23 -6.56
N VAL A 250 -7.80 3.96 -6.78
CA VAL A 250 -6.77 3.56 -7.76
C VAL A 250 -7.34 2.73 -8.90
N ALA A 251 -8.55 2.17 -8.72
CA ALA A 251 -9.35 1.60 -9.79
C ALA A 251 -10.84 1.86 -9.54
N HIS A 252 -11.60 2.04 -10.62
CA HIS A 252 -13.04 2.26 -10.58
C HIS A 252 -13.70 1.70 -11.84
N ILE A 253 -15.03 1.53 -11.80
CA ILE A 253 -15.81 1.15 -12.98
C ILE A 253 -15.68 2.24 -14.05
N THR A 254 -15.41 1.83 -15.29
CA THR A 254 -15.21 2.74 -16.43
C THR A 254 -16.43 3.64 -16.62
N ASN A 255 -16.18 4.93 -16.88
CA ASN A 255 -17.21 5.97 -17.01
C ASN A 255 -18.10 6.17 -15.76
N SER A 256 -17.73 5.61 -14.60
CA SER A 256 -18.52 5.71 -13.36
C SER A 256 -17.75 6.40 -12.22
N CYS A 257 -16.86 7.32 -12.58
CA CYS A 257 -16.05 8.07 -11.63
C CYS A 257 -15.67 9.42 -12.24
N PRO A 258 -16.57 10.42 -12.19
CA PRO A 258 -16.29 11.74 -12.74
C PRO A 258 -15.13 12.41 -12.00
N VAL A 259 -15.00 12.14 -10.70
CA VAL A 259 -13.92 12.65 -9.86
C VAL A 259 -13.40 11.49 -8.97
N PRO A 260 -12.17 11.01 -9.18
CA PRO A 260 -11.60 9.90 -8.41
C PRO A 260 -11.11 10.29 -7.00
N TYR A 261 -11.05 11.58 -6.67
CA TYR A 261 -10.51 12.08 -5.40
C TYR A 261 -11.38 13.17 -4.79
N GLY A 262 -11.49 13.16 -3.46
CA GLY A 262 -12.18 14.17 -2.67
C GLY A 262 -13.51 13.68 -2.10
N HIS A 263 -14.25 14.63 -1.51
CA HIS A 263 -15.45 14.39 -0.72
C HIS A 263 -16.61 13.76 -1.50
N MET A 264 -16.61 13.87 -2.83
CA MET A 264 -17.68 13.32 -3.67
C MET A 264 -17.57 11.80 -3.79
N GLN A 265 -18.61 11.09 -3.35
CA GLN A 265 -18.73 9.63 -3.42
C GLN A 265 -19.33 9.12 -4.74
N ASP A 266 -19.41 9.96 -5.77
CA ASP A 266 -19.97 9.60 -7.08
C ASP A 266 -19.04 8.66 -7.89
N CYS A 267 -17.92 8.26 -7.31
CA CYS A 267 -17.00 7.31 -7.87
C CYS A 267 -17.35 5.88 -7.46
N LYS A 268 -17.66 5.02 -8.42
CA LYS A 268 -17.81 3.58 -8.20
C LYS A 268 -16.44 2.90 -8.13
N ALA A 269 -15.72 3.17 -7.03
CA ALA A 269 -14.39 2.66 -6.77
C ALA A 269 -14.39 1.15 -6.52
N THR A 270 -13.40 0.44 -7.05
CA THR A 270 -13.25 -1.01 -6.93
C THR A 270 -11.91 -1.40 -6.29
N VAL A 271 -10.92 -0.51 -6.35
CA VAL A 271 -9.69 -0.63 -5.58
C VAL A 271 -9.36 0.70 -4.93
N LEU A 272 -9.14 0.63 -3.61
CA LEU A 272 -8.77 1.75 -2.76
C LEU A 272 -7.38 1.46 -2.17
N CYS A 273 -6.42 2.36 -2.35
CA CYS A 273 -5.08 2.21 -1.79
C CYS A 273 -4.53 3.52 -1.22
N ASN A 274 -3.65 3.45 -0.22
CA ASN A 274 -2.86 4.60 0.23
C ASN A 274 -1.58 4.15 0.97
N THR A 275 -0.47 4.85 0.74
CA THR A 275 0.83 4.64 1.42
C THR A 275 0.92 5.34 2.78
N LYS A 276 -0.07 6.17 3.13
CA LYS A 276 -0.22 6.81 4.44
C LYS A 276 -1.69 6.96 4.76
N THR A 277 -2.28 6.00 5.46
CA THR A 277 -3.58 6.20 6.12
C THR A 277 -3.40 7.13 7.32
N GLU A 278 -3.22 8.42 7.07
CA GLU A 278 -3.39 9.41 8.13
C GLU A 278 -4.87 9.36 8.54
N LYS A 279 -5.11 8.92 9.80
CA LYS A 279 -6.45 8.85 10.38
C LYS A 279 -7.12 10.21 10.26
N THR A 280 -8.22 10.28 9.52
CA THR A 280 -9.22 11.30 9.76
C THR A 280 -10.24 10.64 10.70
N ALA A 281 -10.27 11.09 11.96
CA ALA A 281 -11.21 10.57 12.95
C ALA A 281 -12.63 11.10 12.74
N GLU A 282 -12.77 12.15 11.92
CA GLU A 282 -14.02 12.82 11.61
C GLU A 282 -14.24 12.85 10.09
N ASP A 283 -15.47 12.55 9.68
CA ASP A 283 -15.99 13.00 8.40
C ASP A 283 -16.31 14.49 8.57
N CYS A 284 -15.56 15.36 7.91
CA CYS A 284 -15.64 16.80 8.19
C CYS A 284 -16.91 17.46 7.64
N ASN A 285 -17.77 16.69 6.94
CA ASN A 285 -18.89 17.23 6.18
C ASN A 285 -20.22 16.50 6.41
N ASP A 286 -20.31 15.56 7.35
CA ASP A 286 -21.57 14.86 7.64
C ASP A 286 -22.40 15.49 8.77
N GLU A 287 -21.93 16.62 9.33
CA GLU A 287 -22.56 17.33 10.47
C GLU A 287 -22.70 16.46 11.75
N ASP A 288 -22.17 15.24 11.76
CA ASP A 288 -22.35 14.23 12.81
C ASP A 288 -21.05 13.98 13.59
N ASP A 289 -21.17 13.90 14.92
CA ASP A 289 -20.06 13.53 15.81
C ASP A 289 -19.87 12.00 15.79
N ASN A 290 -19.03 11.51 14.88
CA ASN A 290 -18.78 10.08 14.66
C ASN A 290 -17.67 9.48 15.55
N HIS A 291 -17.39 10.07 16.72
CA HIS A 291 -16.37 9.56 17.63
C HIS A 291 -16.78 8.23 18.31
N ILE A 292 -15.92 7.22 18.18
CA ILE A 292 -16.07 5.88 18.81
C ILE A 292 -15.90 5.94 20.36
N ASN A 293 -15.58 7.09 20.96
CA ASN A 293 -15.29 7.23 22.39
C ASN A 293 -16.16 8.23 23.17
N GLY A 294 -17.23 8.77 22.58
CA GLY A 294 -18.26 9.54 23.31
C GLY A 294 -17.77 10.84 23.97
N GLN A 295 -16.69 11.45 23.49
CA GLN A 295 -16.29 12.78 23.91
C GLN A 295 -16.94 13.83 23.00
N GLN A 296 -17.90 14.58 23.54
CA GLN A 296 -18.53 15.71 22.86
C GLN A 296 -17.48 16.75 22.45
N ILE A 297 -17.39 17.04 21.16
CA ILE A 297 -16.63 18.18 20.65
C ILE A 297 -17.63 19.16 20.02
N ASN A 298 -17.58 20.40 20.49
CA ASN A 298 -18.42 21.49 20.01
C ASN A 298 -17.87 22.03 18.68
N ASN A 299 -18.75 22.62 17.85
CA ASN A 299 -18.50 23.14 16.49
C ASN A 299 -17.43 24.25 16.35
N ASN A 300 -16.44 24.35 17.23
CA ASN A 300 -15.48 25.46 17.31
C ASN A 300 -13.99 25.04 17.35
N GLY A 301 -13.62 23.78 17.09
CA GLY A 301 -12.26 23.32 17.31
C GLY A 301 -11.67 22.43 16.22
N GLN A 302 -10.87 23.03 15.33
CA GLN A 302 -9.47 22.68 15.04
C GLN A 302 -9.00 21.23 14.74
N ASP A 303 -9.89 20.24 14.65
CA ASP A 303 -9.50 18.83 14.45
C ASP A 303 -10.07 18.17 13.16
N CYS A 304 -10.37 18.98 12.14
CA CYS A 304 -10.53 18.50 10.76
C CYS A 304 -9.17 18.13 10.18
N TRP A 305 -8.73 16.88 10.34
CA TRP A 305 -7.50 16.40 9.71
C TRP A 305 -7.86 15.59 8.47
N SER A 306 -7.78 16.17 7.28
CA SER A 306 -7.73 15.43 6.00
C SER A 306 -6.41 15.71 5.29
N CYS A 307 -5.46 14.78 5.40
CA CYS A 307 -4.14 14.91 4.79
C CYS A 307 -3.78 13.65 3.99
N GLY A 308 -4.38 13.54 2.80
CA GLY A 308 -3.84 12.67 1.75
C GLY A 308 -2.56 13.28 1.19
N ALA A 309 -1.42 12.63 1.37
CA ALA A 309 -0.12 13.18 0.96
C ALA A 309 -0.07 13.55 -0.53
N ASN A 310 0.34 14.80 -0.81
CA ASN A 310 0.66 15.38 -2.12
C ASN A 310 -0.54 15.79 -3.00
N LYS A 311 -1.07 17.00 -2.76
CA LYS A 311 -1.12 18.08 -3.76
C LYS A 311 -1.35 19.39 -3.00
N SER A 312 -0.43 20.35 -3.17
CA SER A 312 -0.63 21.74 -2.79
C SER A 312 -1.76 22.31 -3.66
N HIS A 313 -2.98 22.32 -3.14
CA HIS A 313 -3.97 23.26 -3.62
C HIS A 313 -3.66 24.58 -2.92
N GLU A 314 -3.08 25.52 -3.65
CA GLU A 314 -3.17 26.93 -3.32
C GLU A 314 -4.66 27.28 -3.28
N ASP A 315 -5.26 27.32 -2.10
CA ASP A 315 -6.02 28.48 -1.63
C ASP A 315 -6.51 28.29 -0.18
N HIS A 316 -6.29 29.35 0.61
CA HIS A 316 -6.81 29.61 1.95
C HIS A 316 -6.48 28.62 3.08
N GLY A 317 -5.22 28.65 3.52
CA GLY A 317 -4.94 28.76 4.96
C GLY A 317 -5.07 27.50 5.83
N PHE A 318 -4.52 26.35 5.42
CA PHE A 318 -4.22 25.26 6.34
C PHE A 318 -2.82 24.70 6.08
N THR A 319 -1.84 25.22 6.83
CA THR A 319 -0.46 24.74 6.82
C THR A 319 -0.12 24.23 8.21
N LYS A 320 -0.29 22.91 8.46
CA LYS A 320 0.48 22.07 9.42
C LYS A 320 -0.18 20.71 9.64
N CYS A 321 0.08 19.74 8.76
CA CYS A 321 -0.05 18.31 9.07
C CYS A 321 1.28 17.70 9.53
N THR A 322 1.98 18.35 10.46
CA THR A 322 3.21 17.82 11.05
C THR A 322 3.21 18.01 12.55
N SER A 323 3.09 16.88 13.26
CA SER A 323 3.61 16.60 14.61
C SER A 323 3.45 17.70 15.67
N GLN A 324 2.38 17.62 16.47
CA GLN A 324 2.29 18.32 17.76
C GLN A 324 2.26 17.39 18.98
N ARG A 325 2.70 16.13 18.87
CA ARG A 325 2.74 15.20 20.03
C ARG A 325 4.01 15.29 20.88
N LEU A 326 4.68 16.44 20.95
CA LEU A 326 5.94 16.62 21.68
C LEU A 326 6.03 17.93 22.51
N LYS A 327 4.90 18.48 22.96
CA LYS A 327 4.88 19.67 23.85
C LYS A 327 4.01 19.57 25.10
N GLN A 328 3.68 18.37 25.58
CA GLN A 328 2.99 18.19 26.87
C GLN A 328 3.73 17.28 27.87
N LEU A 329 5.04 17.12 27.72
CA LEU A 329 5.90 16.55 28.76
C LEU A 329 7.16 17.39 28.93
N THR A 330 6.96 18.62 29.43
CA THR A 330 7.90 19.42 30.25
C THR A 330 7.08 20.36 31.10
#